data_AF-A0A3B0BXI7-F1
#
_entry.id   AF-A0A3B0BXI7-F1
#
_cell.length_a   1.000
_cell.length_b   1.000
_cell.length_c   1.000
_cell.angle_alpha   90.00
_cell.angle_beta   90.00
_cell.angle_gamma   90.00
#
_symmetry.space_group_name_H-M   'P 1'
#
loop_
_entity.id
_entity.type
_entity.pdbx_description
1 polymer ?
#
loop_
_entity_poly.entity_id
_entity_poly.type
_entity_poly.pdbx_seq_one_letter_code
_entity_poly.pdbx_strand_id
1 'polypeptide(L)'
;MHVQIVLFDGFDLLDALAPYEVFCAAAMYSGDAVSAELVTAEGARAVTSGTGGLSIQAAGKLDPDKGGIILVPGASGNVEGDGPDSVPAILARAAESELTGLIRQAIGRPDVVVATVCGGSLLLAMGGLLENRHAVTHHLGMDALQATGAIPVAARVVDDDSLVTGGGVTSGLDVALYLVERELGSRVAIAVEKLFEYERRGTVWRSVGLASSSPVSPPAEAAEQAAETHLSDPVPEACTAPSDASDFAGVWDTLISTPIGKMSVRLHITSINGRITGTATQGDDVADMENPYVENGRLIWTQRVTKPMRLNLRFEVTVQGRVMSGFAKAGMLPASKLSGAKLTE
;
A
#
# COMPACT_ATOMS: atom_id res chain seq x y z
N MET A 1 -25.21 6.71 13.44
CA MET A 1 -23.95 6.60 12.68
C MET A 1 -24.12 5.55 11.60
N HIS A 2 -23.78 5.85 10.35
CA HIS A 2 -23.85 4.86 9.27
C HIS A 2 -22.48 4.26 8.99
N VAL A 3 -22.44 2.96 8.72
CA VAL A 3 -21.21 2.25 8.34
C VAL A 3 -21.39 1.66 6.96
N GLN A 4 -20.53 2.07 6.03
CA GLN A 4 -20.50 1.59 4.66
C GLN A 4 -19.25 0.72 4.48
N ILE A 5 -19.43 -0.60 4.35
CA ILE A 5 -18.33 -1.54 4.12
C ILE A 5 -18.25 -1.82 2.63
N VAL A 6 -17.10 -1.48 2.05
CA VAL A 6 -16.87 -1.56 0.62
C VAL A 6 -16.58 -3.00 0.20
N LEU A 7 -17.22 -3.45 -0.87
CA LEU A 7 -16.88 -4.68 -1.58
C LEU A 7 -16.36 -4.35 -2.99
N PHE A 8 -15.31 -5.05 -3.41
CA PHE A 8 -14.78 -5.03 -4.79
C PHE A 8 -14.38 -6.45 -5.20
N ASP A 9 -14.34 -6.78 -6.49
CA ASP A 9 -14.03 -8.16 -6.89
C ASP A 9 -12.63 -8.58 -6.44
N GLY A 10 -12.54 -9.72 -5.76
CA GLY A 10 -11.30 -10.20 -5.14
C GLY A 10 -11.06 -9.73 -3.70
N PHE A 11 -12.00 -9.00 -3.08
CA PHE A 11 -11.90 -8.63 -1.66
C PHE A 11 -11.70 -9.86 -0.76
N ASP A 12 -10.98 -9.67 0.34
CA ASP A 12 -10.88 -10.69 1.39
C ASP A 12 -12.19 -10.76 2.17
N LEU A 13 -12.76 -11.97 2.26
CA LEU A 13 -14.10 -12.15 2.83
C LEU A 13 -14.17 -11.73 4.30
N LEU A 14 -13.14 -12.08 5.08
CA LEU A 14 -13.16 -11.87 6.52
C LEU A 14 -12.88 -10.40 6.86
N ASP A 15 -12.04 -9.73 6.07
CA ASP A 15 -11.79 -8.29 6.19
C ASP A 15 -13.07 -7.44 6.14
N ALA A 16 -14.04 -7.86 5.33
CA ALA A 16 -15.32 -7.16 5.18
C ALA A 16 -16.36 -7.64 6.20
N LEU A 17 -16.53 -8.97 6.34
CA LEU A 17 -17.62 -9.53 7.12
C LEU A 17 -17.40 -9.49 8.64
N ALA A 18 -16.15 -9.57 9.11
CA ALA A 18 -15.90 -9.46 10.55
C ALA A 18 -16.30 -8.08 11.11
N PRO A 19 -15.90 -6.95 10.49
CA PRO A 19 -16.43 -5.65 10.88
C PRO A 19 -17.94 -5.53 10.73
N TYR A 20 -18.51 -6.04 9.63
CA TYR A 20 -19.95 -6.00 9.39
C TYR A 20 -20.73 -6.63 10.54
N GLU A 21 -20.34 -7.83 10.96
CA GLU A 21 -20.97 -8.53 12.09
C GLU A 21 -20.82 -7.75 13.41
N VAL A 22 -19.66 -7.15 13.69
CA VAL A 22 -19.45 -6.31 14.88
C VAL A 22 -20.41 -5.11 14.89
N PHE A 23 -20.56 -4.41 13.76
CA PHE A 23 -21.46 -3.26 13.69
C PHE A 23 -22.94 -3.65 13.76
N CYS A 24 -23.33 -4.78 13.17
CA CYS A 24 -24.67 -5.35 13.32
C CYS A 24 -24.97 -5.69 14.79
N ALA A 25 -24.04 -6.34 15.50
CA ALA A 25 -24.17 -6.61 16.92
C ALA A 25 -24.23 -5.32 17.76
N ALA A 26 -23.46 -4.30 17.41
CA ALA A 26 -23.51 -3.00 18.08
C ALA A 26 -24.87 -2.31 17.91
N ALA A 27 -25.54 -2.47 16.77
CA ALA A 27 -26.90 -1.95 16.55
C ALA A 27 -27.89 -2.54 17.58
N MET A 28 -27.82 -3.85 17.82
CA MET A 28 -28.68 -4.56 18.79
C MET A 28 -28.53 -4.02 20.22
N TYR A 29 -27.32 -3.61 20.61
CA TYR A 29 -27.02 -3.11 21.97
C TYR A 29 -27.11 -1.59 22.12
N SER A 30 -27.31 -0.85 21.02
CA SER A 30 -27.35 0.61 21.02
C SER A 30 -28.71 1.19 20.66
N GLY A 31 -29.73 0.35 20.42
CA GLY A 31 -31.04 0.79 19.97
C GLY A 31 -30.98 1.40 18.56
N ASP A 32 -30.25 0.73 17.66
CA ASP A 32 -30.06 1.13 16.26
C ASP A 32 -29.35 2.48 16.07
N ALA A 33 -28.54 2.91 17.05
CA ALA A 33 -27.70 4.11 16.91
C ALA A 33 -26.61 3.95 15.83
N VAL A 34 -26.33 2.71 15.41
CA VAL A 34 -25.45 2.36 14.29
C VAL A 34 -26.18 1.43 13.32
N SER A 35 -25.87 1.57 12.02
CA SER A 35 -26.31 0.67 10.96
C SER A 35 -25.14 0.32 10.06
N ALA A 36 -25.05 -0.91 9.56
CA ALA A 36 -24.04 -1.32 8.60
C ALA A 36 -24.66 -1.76 7.27
N GLU A 37 -24.03 -1.39 6.16
CA GLU A 37 -24.41 -1.81 4.81
C GLU A 37 -23.17 -2.20 3.99
N LEU A 38 -23.35 -3.17 3.10
CA LEU A 38 -22.35 -3.57 2.11
C LEU A 38 -22.58 -2.78 0.82
N VAL A 39 -21.56 -2.07 0.34
CA VAL A 39 -21.66 -1.17 -0.81
C VAL A 39 -20.54 -1.42 -1.81
N THR A 40 -20.72 -0.96 -3.05
CA THR A 40 -19.64 -0.94 -4.05
C THR A 40 -19.46 0.46 -4.63
N ALA A 41 -18.41 0.67 -5.42
CA ALA A 41 -18.29 1.90 -6.21
C ALA A 41 -19.30 1.95 -7.38
N GLU A 42 -19.71 0.78 -7.90
CA GLU A 42 -20.56 0.68 -9.09
C GLU A 42 -22.07 0.69 -8.79
N GLY A 43 -22.46 0.44 -7.54
CA GLY A 43 -23.86 0.30 -7.13
C GLY A 43 -24.23 -1.10 -6.63
N ALA A 44 -25.54 -1.36 -6.53
CA ALA A 44 -26.04 -2.64 -6.08
C ALA A 44 -25.64 -3.75 -7.06
N ARG A 45 -24.88 -4.75 -6.59
CA ARG A 45 -24.46 -5.92 -7.39
C ARG A 45 -23.96 -7.07 -6.53
N ALA A 46 -23.87 -8.25 -7.14
CA ALA A 46 -23.07 -9.35 -6.59
C ALA A 46 -21.58 -9.03 -6.76
N VAL A 47 -20.79 -9.26 -5.71
CA VAL A 47 -19.34 -9.10 -5.70
C VAL A 47 -18.69 -10.40 -5.29
N THR A 48 -17.74 -10.88 -6.08
CA THR A 48 -17.08 -12.17 -5.80
C THR A 48 -15.84 -11.95 -4.96
N SER A 49 -15.79 -12.58 -3.78
CA SER A 49 -14.62 -12.59 -2.91
C SER A 49 -13.48 -13.38 -3.56
N GLY A 50 -12.25 -12.94 -3.29
CA GLY A 50 -11.05 -13.71 -3.63
C GLY A 50 -10.86 -14.94 -2.74
N THR A 51 -11.64 -15.08 -1.67
CA THR A 51 -11.64 -16.24 -0.78
C THR A 51 -12.69 -17.24 -1.25
N GLY A 52 -12.25 -18.33 -1.87
CA GLY A 52 -13.13 -19.44 -2.25
C GLY A 52 -14.22 -19.11 -3.29
N GLY A 53 -14.16 -17.95 -3.94
CA GLY A 53 -15.10 -17.53 -4.98
C GLY A 53 -16.52 -17.25 -4.49
N LEU A 54 -16.71 -17.01 -3.19
CA LEU A 54 -18.02 -16.70 -2.62
C LEU A 54 -18.50 -15.32 -3.07
N SER A 55 -19.72 -15.24 -3.61
CA SER A 55 -20.34 -13.97 -3.99
C SER A 55 -21.25 -13.41 -2.91
N ILE A 56 -21.10 -12.13 -2.59
CA ILE A 56 -21.93 -11.39 -1.63
C ILE A 56 -22.71 -10.29 -2.36
N GLN A 57 -23.96 -10.06 -1.98
CA GLN A 57 -24.77 -8.98 -2.55
C GLN A 57 -24.51 -7.67 -1.82
N ALA A 58 -24.03 -6.66 -2.53
CA ALA A 58 -23.96 -5.29 -2.06
C ALA A 58 -25.30 -4.57 -2.30
N ALA A 59 -25.75 -3.80 -1.33
CA ALA A 59 -27.06 -3.16 -1.33
C ALA A 59 -27.13 -1.89 -2.19
N GLY A 60 -25.99 -1.23 -2.44
CA GLY A 60 -25.99 0.07 -3.12
C GLY A 60 -24.60 0.59 -3.48
N LYS A 61 -24.59 1.86 -3.92
CA LYS A 61 -23.38 2.61 -4.23
C LYS A 61 -22.85 3.26 -2.94
N LEU A 62 -21.53 3.26 -2.77
CA LEU A 62 -20.86 4.02 -1.72
C LEU A 62 -21.24 5.50 -1.85
N ASP A 63 -21.80 6.06 -0.78
CA ASP A 63 -22.16 7.47 -0.65
C ASP A 63 -21.08 8.22 0.14
N PRO A 64 -20.19 8.98 -0.52
CA PRO A 64 -19.12 9.71 0.16
C PRO A 64 -19.62 10.93 0.95
N ASP A 65 -20.86 11.37 0.74
CA ASP A 65 -21.46 12.52 1.43
C ASP A 65 -22.16 12.13 2.74
N LYS A 66 -22.39 10.83 2.94
CA LYS A 66 -23.03 10.27 4.12
C LYS A 66 -22.03 10.13 5.27
N GLY A 67 -22.22 10.95 6.31
CA GLY A 67 -21.42 10.92 7.54
C GLY A 67 -21.46 9.55 8.25
N GLY A 68 -20.33 9.17 8.85
CA GLY A 68 -20.15 7.90 9.55
C GLY A 68 -18.81 7.24 9.25
N ILE A 69 -18.82 5.93 9.07
CA ILE A 69 -17.60 5.13 8.82
C ILE A 69 -17.65 4.54 7.41
N ILE A 70 -16.56 4.65 6.67
CA ILE A 70 -16.34 3.90 5.42
C ILE A 70 -15.24 2.88 5.70
N LEU A 71 -15.52 1.59 5.56
CA LEU A 71 -14.54 0.53 5.81
C LEU A 71 -14.11 -0.13 4.49
N VAL A 72 -12.80 -0.18 4.26
CA VAL A 72 -12.18 -0.74 3.05
C VAL A 72 -11.41 -2.02 3.40
N PRO A 73 -11.84 -3.19 2.91
CA PRO A 73 -11.14 -4.45 3.14
C PRO A 73 -9.87 -4.55 2.28
N GLY A 74 -9.03 -5.54 2.58
CA GLY A 74 -7.98 -6.00 1.69
C GLY A 74 -8.51 -6.94 0.61
N ALA A 75 -7.57 -7.62 -0.05
CA ALA A 75 -7.84 -8.59 -1.10
C ALA A 75 -7.31 -9.97 -0.70
N SER A 76 -7.99 -11.01 -1.19
CA SER A 76 -7.56 -12.40 -1.07
C SER A 76 -7.18 -12.92 -2.46
N GLY A 77 -6.04 -13.59 -2.58
CA GLY A 77 -5.53 -14.07 -3.86
C GLY A 77 -4.14 -14.68 -3.72
N ASN A 78 -3.45 -14.85 -4.84
CA ASN A 78 -2.07 -15.33 -4.82
C ASN A 78 -1.16 -14.29 -4.16
N VAL A 79 -0.43 -14.72 -3.13
CA VAL A 79 0.55 -13.87 -2.43
C VAL A 79 1.88 -13.75 -3.21
N GLU A 80 2.16 -14.71 -4.08
CA GLU A 80 3.33 -14.76 -4.94
C GLU A 80 2.93 -14.68 -6.42
N GLY A 81 3.74 -13.98 -7.21
CA GLY A 81 3.55 -13.82 -8.66
C GLY A 81 2.89 -12.51 -9.08
N ASP A 82 2.87 -12.29 -10.40
CA ASP A 82 2.38 -11.08 -11.09
C ASP A 82 1.07 -11.31 -11.86
N GLY A 83 0.41 -12.44 -11.60
CA GLY A 83 -0.82 -12.83 -12.26
C GLY A 83 -2.02 -11.95 -11.88
N PRO A 84 -3.11 -12.01 -12.68
CA PRO A 84 -4.32 -11.22 -12.45
C PRO A 84 -5.01 -11.53 -11.11
N ASP A 85 -4.80 -12.72 -10.56
CA ASP A 85 -5.36 -13.15 -9.28
C ASP A 85 -4.41 -12.90 -8.10
N SER A 86 -3.29 -12.21 -8.32
CA SER A 86 -2.40 -11.81 -7.24
C SER A 86 -3.01 -10.69 -6.40
N VAL A 87 -2.71 -10.68 -5.10
CA VAL A 87 -3.19 -9.64 -4.17
C VAL A 87 -2.82 -8.23 -4.67
N PRO A 88 -1.57 -7.94 -5.10
CA PRO A 88 -1.24 -6.62 -5.66
C PRO A 88 -2.05 -6.25 -6.89
N ALA A 89 -2.29 -7.20 -7.81
CA ALA A 89 -3.07 -6.93 -9.03
C ALA A 89 -4.55 -6.67 -8.71
N ILE A 90 -5.13 -7.38 -7.74
CA ILE A 90 -6.51 -7.14 -7.29
C ILE A 90 -6.63 -5.74 -6.66
N LEU A 91 -5.71 -5.39 -5.74
CA LEU A 91 -5.71 -4.07 -5.10
C LEU A 91 -5.49 -2.94 -6.13
N ALA A 92 -4.65 -3.16 -7.15
CA ALA A 92 -4.44 -2.22 -8.24
C ALA A 92 -5.72 -1.97 -9.05
N ARG A 93 -6.41 -3.03 -9.47
CA ARG A 93 -7.70 -2.88 -10.18
C ARG A 93 -8.73 -2.13 -9.34
N ALA A 94 -8.80 -2.43 -8.05
CA ALA A 94 -9.71 -1.73 -7.15
C ALA A 94 -9.33 -0.25 -6.97
N ALA A 95 -8.03 0.05 -6.89
CA ALA A 95 -7.52 1.43 -6.78
C ALA A 95 -7.76 2.26 -8.06
N GLU A 96 -7.75 1.62 -9.23
CA GLU A 96 -8.03 2.22 -10.55
C GLU A 96 -9.53 2.44 -10.81
N SER A 97 -10.41 1.84 -10.00
CA SER A 97 -11.86 2.05 -10.08
C SER A 97 -12.29 3.43 -9.53
N GLU A 98 -13.59 3.75 -9.63
CA GLU A 98 -14.15 4.96 -9.00
C GLU A 98 -13.98 4.98 -7.47
N LEU A 99 -13.68 3.85 -6.83
CA LEU A 99 -13.58 3.72 -5.38
C LEU A 99 -12.63 4.73 -4.75
N THR A 100 -11.40 4.83 -5.26
CA THR A 100 -10.40 5.78 -4.75
C THR A 100 -10.89 7.23 -4.89
N GLY A 101 -11.62 7.53 -5.96
CA GLY A 101 -12.24 8.83 -6.18
C GLY A 101 -13.32 9.16 -5.15
N LEU A 102 -14.20 8.20 -4.84
CA LEU A 102 -15.24 8.34 -3.82
C LEU A 102 -14.62 8.51 -2.42
N ILE A 103 -13.62 7.70 -2.08
CA ILE A 103 -12.95 7.81 -0.78
C ILE A 103 -12.19 9.15 -0.67
N ARG A 104 -11.60 9.66 -1.77
CA ARG A 104 -11.00 10.99 -1.79
C ARG A 104 -11.99 12.10 -1.48
N GLN A 105 -13.26 11.96 -1.89
CA GLN A 105 -14.31 12.94 -1.57
C GLN A 105 -14.71 12.87 -0.09
N ALA A 106 -14.69 11.67 0.48
CA ALA A 106 -15.05 11.44 1.87
C ALA A 106 -13.93 11.81 2.86
N ILE A 107 -12.67 11.54 2.51
CA ILE A 107 -11.52 11.76 3.39
C ILE A 107 -11.29 13.25 3.65
N GLY A 108 -11.16 13.63 4.92
CA GLY A 108 -11.01 15.02 5.35
C GLY A 108 -12.33 15.71 5.69
N ARG A 109 -13.48 15.07 5.48
CA ARG A 109 -14.73 15.51 6.08
C ARG A 109 -14.71 15.27 7.60
N PRO A 110 -15.21 16.21 8.41
CA PRO A 110 -15.17 16.10 9.87
C PRO A 110 -16.13 15.04 10.43
N ASP A 111 -17.15 14.64 9.66
CA ASP A 111 -18.17 13.67 10.02
C ASP A 111 -17.91 12.27 9.44
N VAL A 112 -16.76 12.04 8.81
CA VAL A 112 -16.41 10.76 8.18
C VAL A 112 -15.10 10.22 8.73
N VAL A 113 -15.11 8.91 9.02
CA VAL A 113 -13.95 8.13 9.41
C VAL A 113 -13.72 7.07 8.35
N VAL A 114 -12.53 7.08 7.75
CA VAL A 114 -12.12 6.02 6.83
C VAL A 114 -11.39 4.96 7.62
N ALA A 115 -11.90 3.73 7.58
CA ALA A 115 -11.30 2.58 8.19
C ALA A 115 -10.76 1.61 7.14
N THR A 116 -9.68 0.91 7.42
CA THR A 116 -9.17 -0.14 6.53
C THR A 116 -8.80 -1.40 7.30
N VAL A 117 -8.83 -2.54 6.62
CA VAL A 117 -8.32 -3.82 7.14
C VAL A 117 -7.36 -4.40 6.12
N CYS A 118 -6.27 -5.03 6.59
CA CYS A 118 -5.33 -5.76 5.74
C CYS A 118 -4.77 -4.89 4.61
N GLY A 119 -4.84 -5.35 3.36
CA GLY A 119 -4.43 -4.62 2.16
C GLY A 119 -5.30 -3.40 1.82
N GLY A 120 -6.39 -3.13 2.56
CA GLY A 120 -7.25 -1.97 2.30
C GLY A 120 -6.50 -0.64 2.44
N SER A 121 -5.55 -0.54 3.38
CA SER A 121 -4.69 0.65 3.49
C SER A 121 -3.74 0.79 2.30
N LEU A 122 -3.23 -0.32 1.75
CA LEU A 122 -2.44 -0.28 0.51
C LEU A 122 -3.26 0.23 -0.68
N LEU A 123 -4.52 -0.20 -0.82
CA LEU A 123 -5.42 0.31 -1.86
C LEU A 123 -5.51 1.85 -1.79
N LEU A 124 -5.73 2.40 -0.59
CA LEU A 124 -5.78 3.86 -0.40
C LEU A 124 -4.43 4.55 -0.63
N ALA A 125 -3.35 3.91 -0.18
CA ALA A 125 -1.99 4.41 -0.33
C ALA A 125 -1.56 4.49 -1.80
N MET A 126 -1.93 3.50 -2.61
CA MET A 126 -1.72 3.49 -4.07
C MET A 126 -2.44 4.65 -4.76
N GLY A 127 -3.62 5.02 -4.25
CA GLY A 127 -4.34 6.23 -4.61
C GLY A 127 -3.72 7.54 -4.11
N GLY A 128 -2.64 7.48 -3.33
CA GLY A 128 -2.00 8.64 -2.71
C GLY A 128 -2.84 9.30 -1.62
N LEU A 129 -3.74 8.56 -0.96
CA LEU A 129 -4.61 9.09 0.10
C LEU A 129 -3.96 9.05 1.48
N LEU A 130 -2.88 8.28 1.64
CA LEU A 130 -2.22 8.05 2.93
C LEU A 130 -0.85 8.75 3.06
N GLU A 131 -0.51 9.68 2.16
CA GLU A 131 0.77 10.41 2.21
C GLU A 131 0.92 11.16 3.54
N ASN A 132 2.04 10.94 4.23
CA ASN A 132 2.35 11.48 5.56
C ASN A 132 1.37 11.08 6.69
N ARG A 133 0.53 10.06 6.48
CA ARG A 133 -0.39 9.53 7.50
C ARG A 133 0.20 8.32 8.20
N HIS A 134 -0.04 8.18 9.50
CA HIS A 134 0.33 6.97 10.22
C HIS A 134 -0.65 5.86 9.87
N ALA A 135 -0.13 4.71 9.43
CA ALA A 135 -0.98 3.60 9.02
C ALA A 135 -0.31 2.25 9.24
N VAL A 136 -1.13 1.20 9.33
CA VAL A 136 -0.72 -0.20 9.24
C VAL A 136 -1.45 -0.89 8.09
N THR A 137 -0.83 -1.92 7.53
CA THR A 137 -1.44 -2.83 6.55
C THR A 137 -1.13 -4.29 6.95
N HIS A 138 -1.48 -5.25 6.09
CA HIS A 138 -1.01 -6.62 6.27
C HIS A 138 0.52 -6.66 6.39
N HIS A 139 1.08 -7.51 7.25
CA HIS A 139 2.53 -7.51 7.52
C HIS A 139 3.38 -7.68 6.24
N LEU A 140 2.95 -8.51 5.29
CA LEU A 140 3.59 -8.68 3.97
C LEU A 140 3.58 -7.42 3.08
N GLY A 141 2.75 -6.43 3.42
CA GLY A 141 2.55 -5.19 2.66
C GLY A 141 3.18 -3.95 3.27
N MET A 142 3.83 -4.03 4.44
CA MET A 142 4.33 -2.86 5.18
C MET A 142 5.36 -2.06 4.38
N ASP A 143 6.21 -2.75 3.61
CA ASP A 143 7.24 -2.11 2.79
C ASP A 143 6.65 -1.36 1.60
N ALA A 144 5.63 -1.96 0.97
CA ALA A 144 4.86 -1.29 -0.08
C ALA A 144 4.16 -0.06 0.48
N LEU A 145 3.61 -0.14 1.69
CA LEU A 145 2.95 0.99 2.35
C LEU A 145 3.93 2.13 2.57
N GLN A 146 5.13 1.85 3.09
CA GLN A 146 6.18 2.85 3.25
C GLN A 146 6.56 3.52 1.93
N ALA A 147 6.67 2.75 0.84
CA ALA A 147 7.06 3.25 -0.47
C ALA A 147 6.06 4.23 -1.10
N THR A 148 4.81 4.25 -0.62
CA THR A 148 3.77 5.21 -1.05
C THR A 148 3.89 6.60 -0.40
N GLY A 149 4.74 6.74 0.62
CA GLY A 149 4.84 7.96 1.44
C GLY A 149 3.97 7.97 2.70
N ALA A 150 3.28 6.87 3.03
CA ALA A 150 2.68 6.67 4.35
C ALA A 150 3.77 6.43 5.42
N ILE A 151 3.42 6.69 6.68
CA ILE A 151 4.27 6.43 7.85
C ILE A 151 3.86 5.08 8.44
N PRO A 152 4.58 3.98 8.17
CA PRO A 152 4.21 2.65 8.65
C PRO A 152 4.36 2.56 10.17
N VAL A 153 3.33 2.03 10.84
CA VAL A 153 3.35 1.75 12.28
C VAL A 153 3.08 0.26 12.49
N ALA A 154 3.99 -0.43 13.16
CA ALA A 154 3.86 -1.84 13.49
C ALA A 154 2.94 -2.06 14.72
N ALA A 155 1.65 -1.77 14.55
CA ALA A 155 0.61 -1.98 15.56
C ALA A 155 -0.57 -2.78 14.96
N ARG A 156 -1.41 -3.40 15.80
CA ARG A 156 -2.57 -4.14 15.28
C ARG A 156 -3.63 -3.21 14.69
N VAL A 157 -3.84 -2.08 15.35
CA VAL A 157 -4.73 -0.98 14.95
C VAL A 157 -3.99 0.33 15.16
N VAL A 158 -4.05 1.20 14.15
CA VAL A 158 -3.48 2.54 14.15
C VAL A 158 -4.62 3.52 13.93
N ASP A 159 -4.83 4.43 14.87
CA ASP A 159 -5.76 5.55 14.74
C ASP A 159 -4.95 6.83 14.54
N ASP A 160 -5.13 7.42 13.36
CA ASP A 160 -4.61 8.71 12.95
C ASP A 160 -5.79 9.66 12.68
N ASP A 161 -6.69 9.78 13.66
CA ASP A 161 -7.88 10.64 13.71
C ASP A 161 -9.01 10.19 12.74
N SER A 162 -9.15 10.86 11.60
CA SER A 162 -10.12 10.50 10.54
C SER A 162 -9.78 9.22 9.77
N LEU A 163 -8.62 8.62 10.06
CA LEU A 163 -8.16 7.37 9.46
C LEU A 163 -7.89 6.34 10.56
N VAL A 164 -8.51 5.17 10.46
CA VAL A 164 -8.23 4.03 11.35
C VAL A 164 -7.85 2.81 10.53
N THR A 165 -6.62 2.34 10.65
CA THR A 165 -6.14 1.21 9.86
C THR A 165 -5.86 0.00 10.75
N GLY A 166 -6.30 -1.18 10.28
CA GLY A 166 -6.00 -2.47 10.88
C GLY A 166 -4.99 -3.25 10.04
N GLY A 167 -4.17 -4.05 10.73
CA GLY A 167 -3.22 -4.96 10.11
C GLY A 167 -3.88 -6.19 9.48
N GLY A 168 -3.34 -7.38 9.71
CA GLY A 168 -3.81 -8.58 9.00
C GLY A 168 -5.21 -9.07 9.40
N VAL A 169 -6.00 -9.44 8.39
CA VAL A 169 -7.22 -10.27 8.42
C VAL A 169 -8.14 -10.09 9.64
N THR A 170 -7.85 -10.80 10.73
CA THR A 170 -8.66 -10.76 11.95
C THR A 170 -8.64 -9.41 12.66
N SER A 171 -7.72 -8.51 12.31
CA SER A 171 -7.70 -7.15 12.85
C SER A 171 -8.98 -6.37 12.55
N GLY A 172 -9.79 -6.79 11.56
CA GLY A 172 -11.11 -6.22 11.30
C GLY A 172 -12.04 -6.26 12.51
N LEU A 173 -11.97 -7.31 13.34
CA LEU A 173 -12.72 -7.37 14.61
C LEU A 173 -12.27 -6.25 15.55
N ASP A 174 -10.96 -6.07 15.71
CA ASP A 174 -10.42 -5.08 16.65
C ASP A 174 -10.63 -3.65 16.15
N VAL A 175 -10.51 -3.41 14.84
CA VAL A 175 -10.84 -2.11 14.22
C VAL A 175 -12.30 -1.77 14.49
N ALA A 176 -13.22 -2.70 14.21
CA ALA A 176 -14.64 -2.45 14.39
C ALA A 176 -15.03 -2.25 15.86
N LEU A 177 -14.52 -3.09 16.76
CA LEU A 177 -14.77 -2.95 18.20
C LEU A 177 -14.20 -1.66 18.77
N TYR A 178 -13.04 -1.25 18.29
CA TYR A 178 -12.45 0.04 18.64
C TYR A 178 -13.29 1.23 18.16
N LEU A 179 -13.79 1.17 16.92
CA LEU A 179 -14.69 2.21 16.41
C LEU A 179 -16.02 2.22 17.16
N VAL A 180 -16.58 1.06 17.50
CA VAL A 180 -17.78 0.98 18.37
C VAL A 180 -17.51 1.62 19.73
N GLU A 181 -16.36 1.32 20.36
CA GLU A 181 -15.99 1.94 21.63
C GLU A 181 -15.82 3.46 21.50
N ARG A 182 -15.17 3.92 20.43
CA ARG A 182 -14.89 5.34 20.19
C ARG A 182 -16.16 6.14 19.96
N GLU A 183 -17.11 5.60 19.20
CA GLU A 183 -18.30 6.32 18.74
C GLU A 183 -19.54 6.09 19.62
N LEU A 184 -19.67 4.89 20.22
CA LEU A 184 -20.84 4.49 21.03
C LEU A 184 -20.51 4.24 22.51
N GLY A 185 -19.22 4.24 22.87
CA GLY A 185 -18.74 4.04 24.23
C GLY A 185 -18.46 2.57 24.59
N SER A 186 -17.66 2.40 25.65
CA SER A 186 -17.14 1.09 26.08
C SER A 186 -18.22 0.08 26.50
N ARG A 187 -19.40 0.55 26.96
CA ARG A 187 -20.49 -0.36 27.36
C ARG A 187 -21.03 -1.18 26.17
N VAL A 188 -21.17 -0.55 25.00
CA VAL A 188 -21.63 -1.24 23.78
C VAL A 188 -20.53 -2.18 23.29
N ALA A 189 -19.28 -1.71 23.23
CA ALA A 189 -18.15 -2.54 22.80
C ALA A 189 -17.99 -3.80 23.65
N ILE A 190 -18.04 -3.68 24.99
CA ILE A 190 -17.96 -4.82 25.92
C ILE A 190 -19.15 -5.78 25.74
N ALA A 191 -20.34 -5.28 25.42
CA ALA A 191 -21.50 -6.15 25.17
C ALA A 191 -21.31 -6.96 23.88
N VAL A 192 -20.74 -6.37 22.83
CA VAL A 192 -20.41 -7.07 21.59
C VAL A 192 -19.29 -8.09 21.82
N GLU A 193 -18.22 -7.72 22.53
CA GLU A 193 -17.12 -8.65 22.91
C GLU A 193 -17.65 -9.87 23.66
N LYS A 194 -18.56 -9.65 24.63
CA LYS A 194 -19.21 -10.74 25.36
C LYS A 194 -20.10 -11.61 24.48
N LEU A 195 -20.85 -11.02 23.54
CA LEU A 195 -21.68 -11.77 22.61
C LEU A 195 -20.83 -12.68 21.70
N PHE A 196 -19.68 -12.18 21.25
CA PHE A 196 -18.80 -12.88 20.32
C PHE A 196 -17.82 -13.82 21.02
N GLU A 197 -17.79 -13.82 22.35
CA GLU A 197 -16.74 -14.46 23.16
C GLU A 197 -15.33 -14.08 22.66
N TYR A 198 -15.16 -12.80 22.31
CA TYR A 198 -13.95 -12.27 21.70
C TYR A 198 -13.30 -11.22 22.61
N GLU A 199 -12.01 -11.41 22.90
CA GLU A 199 -11.19 -10.42 23.59
C GLU A 199 -10.30 -9.69 22.59
N ARG A 200 -10.43 -8.36 22.55
CA ARG A 200 -9.65 -7.52 21.65
C ARG A 200 -8.17 -7.57 21.99
N ARG A 201 -7.32 -7.65 20.95
CA ARG A 201 -5.88 -7.80 21.15
C ARG A 201 -5.14 -6.47 21.04
N GLY A 202 -4.36 -6.15 22.08
CA GLY A 202 -3.39 -5.06 22.07
C GLY A 202 -4.01 -3.67 22.25
N THR A 203 -3.14 -2.66 22.34
CA THR A 203 -3.53 -1.25 22.47
C THR A 203 -3.56 -0.59 21.10
N VAL A 204 -4.57 0.24 20.84
CA VAL A 204 -4.61 1.06 19.62
C VAL A 204 -3.52 2.11 19.69
N TRP A 205 -2.67 2.14 18.66
CA TRP A 205 -1.63 3.15 18.55
C TRP A 205 -2.23 4.48 18.07
N ARG A 206 -1.79 5.60 18.66
CA ARG A 206 -2.08 6.96 18.20
C ARG A 206 -0.79 7.79 18.26
N SER A 207 -0.70 8.82 17.42
CA SER A 207 0.45 9.76 17.39
C SER A 207 0.47 10.76 18.55
N VAL A 208 -0.56 10.76 19.40
CA VAL A 208 -0.68 11.63 20.57
C VAL A 208 -0.13 10.95 21.84
N GLY A 209 0.57 11.73 22.67
CA GLY A 209 1.13 11.27 23.94
C GLY A 209 2.63 11.55 24.05
N LEU A 210 3.23 11.08 25.14
CA LEU A 210 4.69 11.16 25.33
C LEU A 210 5.38 10.10 24.47
N ALA A 211 6.45 10.49 23.78
CA ALA A 211 7.32 9.52 23.12
C ALA A 211 7.96 8.60 24.16
N SER A 212 8.10 7.31 23.85
CA SER A 212 8.82 6.38 24.73
C SER A 212 10.28 6.80 24.81
N SER A 213 10.83 6.91 26.02
CA SER A 213 12.24 7.24 26.25
C SER A 213 13.21 6.09 25.94
N SER A 214 12.70 4.91 25.56
CA SER A 214 13.51 3.75 25.22
C SER A 214 13.67 3.63 23.71
N PRO A 215 14.90 3.39 23.20
CA PRO A 215 15.07 2.99 21.80
C PRO A 215 14.38 1.63 21.62
N VAL A 216 13.31 1.59 20.82
CA VAL A 216 12.66 0.34 20.44
C VAL A 216 13.58 -0.35 19.43
N SER A 217 14.47 -1.21 19.92
CA SER A 217 15.08 -2.22 19.05
C SER A 217 13.99 -3.21 18.62
N PRO A 218 13.93 -3.61 17.35
CA PRO A 218 12.99 -4.64 16.91
C PRO A 218 13.24 -5.95 17.69
N PRO A 219 12.20 -6.79 17.90
CA PRO A 219 12.34 -8.06 18.60
C PRO A 219 13.35 -8.97 17.89
N ALA A 220 14.20 -9.65 18.68
CA ALA A 220 15.36 -10.42 18.22
C ALA A 220 15.03 -11.53 17.20
N GLU A 221 13.79 -12.04 17.21
CA GLU A 221 13.34 -13.09 16.26
C GLU A 221 13.32 -12.61 14.80
N ALA A 222 13.18 -11.31 14.54
CA ALA A 222 13.28 -10.76 13.18
C ALA A 222 14.73 -10.66 12.68
N ALA A 223 15.71 -10.62 13.59
CA ALA A 223 17.13 -10.54 13.24
C ALA A 223 17.72 -11.92 12.91
N GLU A 224 17.20 -12.98 13.51
CA GLU A 224 17.70 -14.34 13.33
C GLU A 224 17.28 -14.94 11.97
N GLN A 225 16.07 -14.64 11.48
CA GLN A 225 15.65 -15.05 10.12
C GLN A 225 16.31 -14.23 9.00
N ALA A 226 16.73 -12.99 9.27
CA ALA A 226 17.49 -12.17 8.31
C ALA A 226 18.96 -12.59 8.21
N ALA A 227 19.50 -13.27 9.23
CA ALA A 227 20.90 -13.70 9.26
C ALA A 227 21.14 -15.03 8.50
N GLU A 228 20.15 -15.91 8.39
CA GLU A 228 20.34 -17.24 7.77
C GLU A 228 20.08 -17.30 6.25
N THR A 229 19.61 -16.23 5.60
CA THR A 229 19.44 -16.21 4.13
C THR A 229 20.61 -15.61 3.35
N HIS A 230 21.70 -15.24 4.02
CA HIS A 230 22.94 -14.82 3.35
C HIS A 230 23.92 -15.98 3.17
N LEU A 231 23.50 -17.02 2.44
CA LEU A 231 24.44 -17.97 1.82
C LEU A 231 24.58 -17.63 0.33
N SER A 232 25.61 -16.83 0.04
CA SER A 232 26.47 -16.89 -1.15
C SER A 232 25.87 -17.50 -2.43
N ASP A 233 25.32 -16.65 -3.30
CA ASP A 233 25.32 -16.89 -4.74
C ASP A 233 26.54 -16.21 -5.38
N PRO A 234 27.20 -16.85 -6.36
CA PRO A 234 28.48 -16.40 -6.89
C PRO A 234 28.33 -15.12 -7.71
N VAL A 235 29.13 -14.12 -7.34
CA VAL A 235 29.42 -12.94 -8.17
C VAL A 235 30.04 -13.42 -9.48
N PRO A 236 29.48 -13.09 -10.66
CA PRO A 236 30.23 -13.24 -11.90
C PRO A 236 31.34 -12.18 -11.88
N GLU A 237 32.60 -12.62 -11.85
CA GLU A 237 33.74 -11.75 -12.12
C GLU A 237 33.55 -11.08 -13.49
N ALA A 238 33.49 -9.74 -13.50
CA ALA A 238 33.62 -8.95 -14.71
C ALA A 238 34.31 -7.61 -14.42
N CYS A 239 35.58 -7.57 -14.82
CA CYS A 239 36.39 -6.45 -15.32
C CYS A 239 36.00 -5.01 -14.93
N THR A 240 36.91 -4.40 -14.18
CA THR A 240 37.03 -2.98 -13.86
C THR A 240 37.34 -2.11 -15.09
N ALA A 241 36.50 -1.09 -15.34
CA ALA A 241 36.90 0.20 -15.90
C ALA A 241 36.05 1.30 -15.24
N PRO A 242 36.60 2.48 -14.89
CA PRO A 242 35.80 3.59 -14.36
C PRO A 242 34.89 4.13 -15.47
N SER A 243 33.58 4.13 -15.27
CA SER A 243 32.65 4.86 -16.13
C SER A 243 32.55 6.30 -15.66
N ASP A 244 32.85 7.23 -16.56
CA ASP A 244 32.70 8.66 -16.30
C ASP A 244 31.21 9.02 -16.39
N ALA A 245 30.77 10.05 -15.65
CA ALA A 245 29.39 10.54 -15.66
C ALA A 245 28.84 10.86 -17.08
N SER A 246 29.72 11.05 -18.06
CA SER A 246 29.40 11.23 -19.47
C SER A 246 28.84 9.97 -20.15
N ASP A 247 29.18 8.77 -19.67
CA ASP A 247 28.77 7.51 -20.31
C ASP A 247 27.26 7.30 -20.24
N PHE A 248 26.65 7.81 -19.17
CA PHE A 248 25.22 7.78 -18.93
C PHE A 248 24.44 8.83 -19.75
N ALA A 249 25.10 9.86 -20.27
CA ALA A 249 24.42 10.96 -20.95
C ALA A 249 23.81 10.50 -22.28
N GLY A 250 22.56 10.90 -22.56
CA GLY A 250 21.81 10.58 -23.76
C GLY A 250 20.38 10.17 -23.48
N VAL A 251 19.67 9.79 -24.55
CA VAL A 251 18.31 9.23 -24.48
C VAL A 251 18.40 7.71 -24.46
N TRP A 252 17.72 7.08 -23.51
CA TRP A 252 17.67 5.64 -23.33
C TRP A 252 16.23 5.15 -23.43
N ASP A 253 16.01 4.11 -24.22
CA ASP A 253 14.77 3.36 -24.21
C ASP A 253 14.92 2.19 -23.25
N THR A 254 14.19 2.21 -22.15
CA THR A 254 14.36 1.26 -21.05
C THR A 254 13.07 0.47 -20.80
N LEU A 255 13.26 -0.74 -20.31
CA LEU A 255 12.22 -1.68 -19.92
C LEU A 255 12.46 -2.07 -18.46
N ILE A 256 11.44 -1.89 -17.63
CA ILE A 256 11.44 -2.27 -16.22
C ILE A 256 10.49 -3.46 -16.05
N SER A 257 11.02 -4.57 -15.56
CA SER A 257 10.21 -5.76 -15.24
C SER A 257 9.69 -5.63 -13.81
N THR A 258 8.43 -5.21 -13.64
CA THR A 258 7.78 -5.07 -12.34
C THR A 258 6.86 -6.26 -12.03
N PRO A 259 6.48 -6.49 -10.75
CA PRO A 259 5.50 -7.53 -10.37
C PRO A 259 4.07 -7.30 -10.90
N ILE A 260 3.82 -6.24 -11.66
CA ILE A 260 2.54 -5.94 -12.28
C ILE A 260 2.65 -5.90 -13.82
N GLY A 261 3.82 -6.27 -14.35
CA GLY A 261 4.11 -6.32 -15.78
C GLY A 261 5.36 -5.56 -16.21
N LYS A 262 5.63 -5.57 -17.52
CA LYS A 262 6.75 -4.85 -18.12
C LYS A 262 6.35 -3.42 -18.46
N MET A 263 7.15 -2.46 -18.04
CA MET A 263 6.93 -1.03 -18.26
C MET A 263 8.03 -0.45 -19.13
N SER A 264 7.66 0.24 -20.22
CA SER A 264 8.60 1.00 -21.04
C SER A 264 8.75 2.43 -20.50
N VAL A 265 9.99 2.85 -20.28
CA VAL A 265 10.35 4.17 -19.75
C VAL A 265 11.47 4.75 -20.59
N ARG A 266 11.30 5.98 -21.06
CA ARG A 266 12.35 6.71 -21.76
C ARG A 266 13.12 7.59 -20.78
N LEU A 267 14.41 7.35 -20.61
CA LEU A 267 15.27 8.20 -19.78
C LEU A 267 15.99 9.21 -20.67
N HIS A 268 15.96 10.48 -20.27
CA HIS A 268 16.81 11.52 -20.84
C HIS A 268 17.79 11.95 -19.76
N ILE A 269 19.07 11.67 -19.97
CA ILE A 269 20.13 11.94 -18.99
C ILE A 269 21.08 12.95 -19.58
N THR A 270 21.39 13.99 -18.84
CA THR A 270 22.36 15.02 -19.20
C THR A 270 23.47 15.06 -18.15
N SER A 271 24.71 15.18 -18.60
CA SER A 271 25.88 15.34 -17.73
C SER A 271 26.64 16.59 -18.15
N ILE A 272 26.69 17.60 -17.29
CA ILE A 272 27.42 18.85 -17.53
C ILE A 272 28.35 19.09 -16.35
N ASN A 273 29.65 19.20 -16.62
CA ASN A 273 30.69 19.44 -15.60
C ASN A 273 30.63 18.45 -14.42
N GLY A 274 30.33 17.18 -14.69
CA GLY A 274 30.22 16.13 -13.67
C GLY A 274 28.92 16.12 -12.87
N ARG A 275 28.01 17.07 -13.09
CA ARG A 275 26.66 17.07 -12.52
C ARG A 275 25.71 16.36 -13.46
N ILE A 276 25.04 15.32 -12.96
CA ILE A 276 24.00 14.60 -13.68
C ILE A 276 22.64 15.20 -13.36
N THR A 277 21.81 15.31 -14.38
CA THR A 277 20.38 15.58 -14.28
C THR A 277 19.67 14.69 -15.27
N GLY A 278 18.39 14.39 -15.05
CA GLY A 278 17.64 13.65 -16.03
C GLY A 278 16.15 13.62 -15.75
N THR A 279 15.42 13.15 -16.73
CA THR A 279 13.97 12.95 -16.67
C THR A 279 13.64 11.55 -17.16
N ALA A 280 12.59 10.96 -16.60
CA ALA A 280 12.00 9.74 -17.08
C ALA A 280 10.60 10.04 -17.63
N THR A 281 10.31 9.55 -18.83
CA THR A 281 9.02 9.69 -19.50
C THR A 281 8.36 8.33 -19.65
N GLN A 282 7.11 8.23 -19.19
CA GLN A 282 6.27 7.06 -19.35
C GLN A 282 4.89 7.50 -19.86
N GLY A 283 4.59 7.20 -21.14
CA GLY A 283 3.39 7.75 -21.79
C GLY A 283 3.45 9.28 -21.78
N ASP A 284 2.44 9.92 -21.20
CA ASP A 284 2.36 11.38 -21.06
C ASP A 284 2.96 11.90 -19.73
N ASP A 285 3.36 11.01 -18.81
CA ASP A 285 3.91 11.40 -17.51
C ASP A 285 5.43 11.60 -17.61
N VAL A 286 5.92 12.72 -17.08
CA VAL A 286 7.34 13.06 -16.99
C VAL A 286 7.70 13.26 -15.52
N ALA A 287 8.74 12.58 -15.05
CA ALA A 287 9.25 12.68 -13.69
C ALA A 287 10.74 13.03 -13.69
N ASP A 288 11.16 13.96 -12.83
CA ASP A 288 12.55 14.35 -12.68
C ASP A 288 13.33 13.34 -11.82
N MET A 289 14.60 13.14 -12.16
CA MET A 289 15.53 12.40 -11.31
C MET A 289 15.88 13.23 -10.07
N GLU A 290 15.58 12.70 -8.89
CA GLU A 290 15.93 13.31 -7.61
C GLU A 290 17.30 12.80 -7.16
N ASN A 291 18.18 13.75 -6.81
CA ASN A 291 19.52 13.49 -6.26
C ASN A 291 20.36 12.46 -7.06
N PRO A 292 20.53 12.59 -8.39
CA PRO A 292 21.37 11.67 -9.16
C PRO A 292 22.86 11.83 -8.82
N TYR A 293 23.56 10.71 -8.62
CA TYR A 293 25.01 10.67 -8.44
C TYR A 293 25.62 9.39 -9.04
N VAL A 294 26.92 9.43 -9.32
CA VAL A 294 27.68 8.25 -9.76
C VAL A 294 28.56 7.77 -8.62
N GLU A 295 28.47 6.49 -8.30
CA GLU A 295 29.31 5.83 -7.31
C GLU A 295 29.75 4.47 -7.85
N ASN A 296 31.06 4.21 -7.84
CA ASN A 296 31.64 2.94 -8.31
C ASN A 296 31.18 2.51 -9.72
N GLY A 297 31.06 3.49 -10.63
CA GLY A 297 30.63 3.27 -12.01
C GLY A 297 29.13 2.97 -12.19
N ARG A 298 28.32 3.21 -11.15
CA ARG A 298 26.86 3.07 -11.16
C ARG A 298 26.20 4.43 -11.01
N LEU A 299 25.21 4.71 -11.85
CA LEU A 299 24.34 5.87 -11.69
C LEU A 299 23.18 5.51 -10.76
N ILE A 300 23.03 6.28 -9.69
CA ILE A 300 22.03 6.10 -8.64
C ILE A 300 21.18 7.36 -8.53
N TRP A 301 19.87 7.22 -8.48
CA TRP A 301 18.92 8.31 -8.22
C TRP A 301 17.65 7.81 -7.57
N THR A 302 16.84 8.73 -7.02
CA THR A 302 15.46 8.45 -6.62
C THR A 302 14.49 9.13 -7.58
N GLN A 303 13.31 8.55 -7.75
CA GLN A 303 12.29 9.15 -8.60
C GLN A 303 10.91 8.73 -8.15
N ARG A 304 10.01 9.71 -8.04
CA ARG A 304 8.60 9.48 -7.82
C ARG A 304 7.93 9.06 -9.13
N VAL A 305 7.29 7.89 -9.12
CA VAL A 305 6.48 7.38 -10.23
C VAL A 305 5.03 7.40 -9.82
N THR A 306 4.14 7.84 -10.71
CA THR A 306 2.71 8.01 -10.42
C THR A 306 1.83 6.95 -11.07
N LYS A 307 2.34 6.18 -12.03
CA LYS A 307 1.61 5.13 -12.75
C LYS A 307 2.38 3.81 -12.81
N PRO A 308 1.69 2.66 -12.75
CA PRO A 308 0.26 2.52 -12.47
C PRO A 308 -0.09 2.77 -10.98
N MET A 309 0.91 2.94 -10.12
CA MET A 309 0.75 3.32 -8.71
C MET A 309 1.78 4.36 -8.29
N ARG A 310 1.47 5.14 -7.25
CA ARG A 310 2.40 6.09 -6.65
C ARG A 310 3.46 5.37 -5.82
N LEU A 311 4.71 5.40 -6.27
CA LEU A 311 5.87 4.83 -5.59
C LEU A 311 7.07 5.77 -5.68
N ASN A 312 7.90 5.79 -4.64
CA ASN A 312 9.24 6.35 -4.71
C ASN A 312 10.24 5.22 -5.00
N LEU A 313 10.83 5.23 -6.20
CA LEU A 313 11.77 4.22 -6.65
C LEU A 313 13.22 4.73 -6.54
N ARG A 314 14.09 3.91 -5.98
CA ARG A 314 15.55 4.05 -6.09
C ARG A 314 16.03 3.24 -7.28
N PHE A 315 16.76 3.89 -8.17
CA PHE A 315 17.37 3.26 -9.33
C PHE A 315 18.87 3.12 -9.14
N GLU A 316 19.42 2.03 -9.65
CA GLU A 316 20.85 1.77 -9.69
C GLU A 316 21.18 1.09 -11.03
N VAL A 317 21.92 1.78 -11.89
CA VAL A 317 22.20 1.32 -13.26
C VAL A 317 23.68 1.43 -13.61
N THR A 318 24.14 0.49 -14.44
CA THR A 318 25.42 0.49 -15.12
C THR A 318 25.21 0.68 -16.62
N VAL A 319 26.18 1.28 -17.28
CA VAL A 319 26.22 1.39 -18.74
C VAL A 319 27.44 0.67 -19.27
N GLN A 320 27.26 -0.15 -20.31
CA GLN A 320 28.33 -0.70 -21.11
C GLN A 320 28.06 -0.37 -22.58
N GLY A 321 28.77 0.64 -23.10
CA GLY A 321 28.56 1.15 -24.44
C GLY A 321 27.15 1.73 -24.63
N ARG A 322 26.31 1.02 -25.39
CA ARG A 322 24.92 1.42 -25.69
C ARG A 322 23.88 0.63 -24.89
N VAL A 323 24.32 -0.21 -23.96
CA VAL A 323 23.43 -1.04 -23.14
C VAL A 323 23.44 -0.50 -21.71
N MET A 324 22.24 -0.30 -21.16
CA MET A 324 22.01 0.02 -19.76
C MET A 324 21.41 -1.21 -19.07
N SER A 325 21.91 -1.53 -17.90
CA SER A 325 21.38 -2.60 -17.05
C SER A 325 21.37 -2.16 -15.60
N GLY A 326 20.40 -2.62 -14.84
CA GLY A 326 20.33 -2.26 -13.43
C GLY A 326 19.04 -2.71 -12.81
N PHE A 327 18.65 -2.03 -11.73
CA PHE A 327 17.44 -2.34 -11.00
C PHE A 327 16.75 -1.07 -10.51
N ALA A 328 15.44 -1.16 -10.35
CA ALA A 328 14.61 -0.20 -9.65
C ALA A 328 14.01 -0.86 -8.41
N LYS A 329 14.09 -0.21 -7.25
CA LYS A 329 13.61 -0.75 -5.98
C LYS A 329 12.79 0.28 -5.21
N ALA A 330 11.64 -0.13 -4.67
CA ALA A 330 10.84 0.68 -3.76
C ALA A 330 10.94 0.09 -2.35
N GLY A 331 11.60 0.80 -1.42
CA GLY A 331 11.78 0.32 -0.04
C GLY A 331 12.41 -1.08 0.01
N MET A 332 11.73 -2.01 0.68
CA MET A 332 12.14 -3.41 0.83
C MET A 332 11.51 -4.36 -0.22
N LEU A 333 10.70 -3.86 -1.17
CA LEU A 333 10.16 -4.67 -2.26
C LEU A 333 11.27 -5.32 -3.11
N PRO A 334 10.98 -6.47 -3.76
CA PRO A 334 11.92 -7.08 -4.70
C PRO A 334 12.37 -6.10 -5.77
N ALA A 335 13.66 -6.15 -6.10
CA ALA A 335 14.24 -5.28 -7.11
C ALA A 335 13.67 -5.63 -8.50
N SER A 336 13.08 -4.64 -9.17
CA SER A 336 12.60 -4.77 -10.55
C SER A 336 13.77 -4.61 -11.51
N LYS A 337 14.00 -5.60 -12.38
CA LYS A 337 15.10 -5.55 -13.34
C LYS A 337 14.88 -4.45 -14.37
N LEU A 338 15.88 -3.59 -14.55
CA LEU A 338 15.93 -2.55 -15.57
C LEU A 338 16.92 -2.95 -16.66
N SER A 339 16.50 -2.81 -17.92
CA SER A 339 17.36 -2.99 -19.09
C SER A 339 17.01 -1.94 -20.14
N GLY A 340 17.99 -1.39 -20.84
CA GLY A 340 17.73 -0.40 -21.87
C GLY A 340 18.82 -0.29 -22.92
N ALA A 341 18.45 0.36 -24.02
CA ALA A 341 19.35 0.66 -25.12
C ALA A 341 19.40 2.17 -25.36
N LYS A 342 20.61 2.69 -25.60
CA LYS A 342 20.80 4.08 -26.00
C LYS A 342 20.14 4.29 -27.37
N LEU A 343 19.33 5.33 -27.51
CA LEU A 343 18.80 5.74 -28.80
C LEU A 343 19.90 6.45 -29.59
N THR A 344 19.89 6.27 -30.91
CA THR A 344 20.72 7.05 -31.82
C THR A 344 19.97 8.35 -32.10
N GLU A 345 20.62 9.49 -31.92
CA GLU A 345 20.14 10.75 -32.49
C GLU A 345 20.05 10.66 -34.01
#